data_AF-A0A7J6XKY7-F1
#
_entry.id   AF-A0A7J6XKY7-F1
#
_cell.length_a   1.000
_cell.length_b   1.000
_cell.length_c   1.000
_cell.angle_alpha   90.00
_cell.angle_beta   90.00
_cell.angle_gamma   90.00
#
_symmetry.space_group_name_H-M   'P 1'
#
loop_
_entity.id
_entity.type
_entity.pdbx_description
1 polymer ?
#
loop_
_entity_poly.entity_id
_entity_poly.type
_entity_poly.pdbx_seq_one_letter_code
_entity_poly.pdbx_strand_id
1 'polypeptide(L)'
;MKLEGLYESVYNARWSHVVEVPGGEGTGMEVREGEPPQPWTYRAVGNTFEKDDGAEQSGAARPRLLVLTSDKGWPYTWNRKGVESTRDCYVNCEVERVWQIVKGDLTEWSSSHGEADFRPRRRVLIGTPGIGKSMAAGSYLLYQLLHYDVRKLQMVVYFIADRTFLFDKTSRTVSTYMGESSNKSFVRSLSDRGMKGYIIYDVAEPDDEPSSDLPPRGWGMVLVSPPFEGNYKEWVKRSGATEIAMNCPGESDVKAMCVWMRRHQPVREQAEYWHVVKGQMDEVGPIPRYIFDERKYDNWVQRCHKTVDEATSSVILQYTELGRGGSWDRMKAFYWLARVVRVRGENSGFEFFFQFTGVCSPRK
;
A
#
# COMPACT_ATOMS: atom_id res chain seq x y z
N MET A 1 -8.58 -5.96 24.49
CA MET A 1 -8.97 -4.64 25.04
C MET A 1 -9.80 -3.90 24.01
N LYS A 2 -10.93 -3.27 24.38
CA LYS A 2 -11.70 -2.41 23.45
C LYS A 2 -11.03 -1.05 23.31
N LEU A 3 -11.00 -0.50 22.10
CA LEU A 3 -10.40 0.79 21.78
C LEU A 3 -11.51 1.78 21.37
N GLU A 4 -11.86 2.69 22.27
CA GLU A 4 -13.01 3.58 22.11
C GLU A 4 -12.80 4.61 20.99
N GLY A 5 -13.83 4.80 20.17
CA GLY A 5 -13.88 5.78 19.08
C GLY A 5 -12.95 5.52 17.89
N LEU A 6 -12.14 4.44 17.88
CA LEU A 6 -11.30 4.11 16.73
C LEU A 6 -12.12 3.64 15.52
N TYR A 7 -13.20 2.87 15.76
CA TYR A 7 -14.11 2.44 14.68
C TYR A 7 -14.67 3.67 13.96
N GLU A 8 -15.28 4.58 14.73
CA GLU A 8 -15.89 5.81 14.22
C GLU A 8 -14.87 6.73 13.54
N SER A 9 -13.65 6.82 14.07
CA SER A 9 -12.61 7.64 13.46
C SER A 9 -12.21 7.17 12.07
N VAL A 10 -12.10 5.84 11.86
CA VAL A 10 -11.78 5.28 10.55
C VAL A 10 -13.01 5.32 9.64
N TYR A 11 -14.16 4.89 10.13
CA TYR A 11 -15.40 4.82 9.34
C TYR A 11 -15.85 6.19 8.83
N ASN A 12 -15.74 7.23 9.67
CA ASN A 12 -16.12 8.61 9.32
C ASN A 12 -14.92 9.46 8.84
N ALA A 13 -13.82 8.84 8.38
CA ALA A 13 -12.68 9.56 7.84
C ALA A 13 -13.13 10.51 6.71
N ARG A 14 -12.66 11.76 6.77
CA ARG A 14 -13.11 12.82 5.87
C ARG A 14 -12.34 12.77 4.55
N TRP A 15 -13.06 12.92 3.45
CA TRP A 15 -12.48 13.01 2.13
C TRP A 15 -11.98 14.41 1.81
N SER A 16 -10.87 14.46 1.10
CA SER A 16 -10.38 15.61 0.37
C SER A 16 -9.59 15.12 -0.84
N HIS A 17 -9.31 16.00 -1.78
CA HIS A 17 -8.56 15.62 -2.98
C HIS A 17 -7.72 16.78 -3.51
N VAL A 18 -6.68 16.43 -4.26
CA VAL A 18 -5.80 17.34 -4.98
C VAL A 18 -5.98 17.08 -6.47
N VAL A 19 -6.30 18.14 -7.20
CA VAL A 19 -6.44 18.10 -8.66
C VAL A 19 -5.34 18.90 -9.33
N GLU A 20 -4.89 18.40 -10.46
CA GLU A 20 -4.03 19.14 -11.37
C GLU A 20 -4.90 19.98 -12.33
N VAL A 21 -4.60 21.28 -12.42
CA VAL A 21 -5.35 22.26 -13.21
C VAL A 21 -4.45 22.84 -14.31
N PRO A 22 -4.90 22.86 -15.58
CA PRO A 22 -4.15 23.47 -16.67
C PRO A 22 -3.91 24.97 -16.41
N GLY A 23 -2.66 25.44 -16.53
CA GLY A 23 -2.28 26.84 -16.32
C GLY A 23 -1.28 27.35 -17.36
N GLY A 24 -1.20 28.68 -17.53
CA GLY A 24 -0.44 29.34 -18.60
C GLY A 24 1.10 29.25 -18.49
N GLU A 25 1.66 29.08 -17.29
CA GLU A 25 3.11 28.92 -17.03
C GLU A 25 3.46 27.56 -16.39
N GLY A 26 2.53 26.59 -16.45
CA GLY A 26 2.68 25.24 -15.90
C GLY A 26 1.40 24.71 -15.27
N THR A 27 1.35 23.41 -14.97
CA THR A 27 0.20 22.79 -14.32
C THR A 27 0.19 23.09 -12.82
N GLY A 28 -0.84 23.82 -12.37
CA GLY A 28 -1.10 24.12 -10.97
C GLY A 28 -1.76 22.93 -10.26
N MET A 29 -1.71 22.92 -8.92
CA MET A 29 -2.38 21.93 -8.08
C MET A 29 -3.35 22.65 -7.14
N GLU A 30 -4.60 22.20 -7.11
CA GLU A 30 -5.63 22.75 -6.23
C GLU A 30 -6.10 21.71 -5.22
N VAL A 31 -6.24 22.13 -3.96
CA VAL A 31 -6.81 21.31 -2.89
C VAL A 31 -8.32 21.56 -2.81
N ARG A 32 -9.11 20.49 -2.73
CA ARG A 32 -10.56 20.54 -2.64
C ARG A 32 -11.06 19.61 -1.53
N GLU A 33 -12.12 20.02 -0.85
CA GLU A 33 -12.78 19.18 0.15
C GLU A 33 -13.74 18.18 -0.51
N GLY A 34 -13.99 17.06 0.16
CA GLY A 34 -14.88 16.00 -0.31
C GLY A 34 -14.22 15.01 -1.27
N GLU A 35 -15.01 14.00 -1.66
CA GLU A 35 -14.62 13.00 -2.67
C GLU A 35 -14.79 13.60 -4.07
N PRO A 36 -13.84 13.41 -5.00
CA PRO A 36 -13.98 13.93 -6.36
C PRO A 36 -15.10 13.20 -7.10
N PRO A 37 -15.79 13.87 -8.05
CA PRO A 37 -16.89 13.28 -8.82
C PRO A 37 -16.50 12.02 -9.60
N GLN A 38 -15.25 11.96 -10.09
CA GLN A 38 -14.67 10.80 -10.77
C GLN A 38 -13.18 10.75 -10.43
N PRO A 39 -12.69 9.78 -9.64
CA PRO A 39 -11.29 9.74 -9.21
C PRO A 39 -10.36 9.25 -10.33
N TRP A 40 -10.48 8.00 -10.77
CA TRP A 40 -9.70 7.42 -11.86
C TRP A 40 -10.50 6.36 -12.61
N THR A 41 -10.28 6.26 -13.91
CA THR A 41 -10.80 5.18 -14.76
C THR A 41 -9.77 4.07 -14.89
N TYR A 42 -10.26 2.83 -14.93
CA TYR A 42 -9.42 1.66 -15.09
C TYR A 42 -9.95 0.75 -16.19
N ARG A 43 -9.03 0.19 -16.97
CA ARG A 43 -9.32 -0.87 -17.94
C ARG A 43 -8.83 -2.21 -17.40
N ALA A 44 -9.61 -3.27 -17.62
CA ALA A 44 -9.20 -4.62 -17.27
C ALA A 44 -8.11 -5.11 -18.24
N VAL A 45 -7.02 -5.65 -17.69
CA VAL A 45 -5.92 -6.26 -18.46
C VAL A 45 -5.59 -7.58 -17.79
N GLY A 46 -6.05 -8.69 -18.39
CA GLY A 46 -5.96 -10.01 -17.77
C GLY A 46 -6.70 -10.04 -16.43
N ASN A 47 -5.99 -10.46 -15.36
CA ASN A 47 -6.53 -10.55 -13.99
C ASN A 47 -6.26 -9.31 -13.11
N THR A 48 -5.93 -8.16 -13.71
CA THR A 48 -5.67 -6.89 -13.01
C THR A 48 -6.26 -5.72 -13.80
N PHE A 49 -6.03 -4.52 -13.29
CA PHE A 49 -6.44 -3.25 -13.87
C PHE A 49 -5.22 -2.42 -14.26
N GLU A 50 -5.39 -1.57 -15.27
CA GLU A 50 -4.48 -0.47 -15.60
C GLU A 50 -5.26 0.85 -15.58
N LYS A 51 -4.60 1.94 -15.19
CA LYS A 51 -5.20 3.28 -15.32
C LYS A 51 -5.49 3.54 -16.79
N ASP A 52 -6.72 3.96 -17.09
CA ASP A 52 -7.13 4.31 -18.45
C ASP A 52 -6.92 5.81 -18.67
N ASP A 53 -5.70 6.18 -19.05
CA ASP A 53 -5.32 7.57 -19.36
C ASP A 53 -5.99 8.11 -20.64
N GLY A 54 -6.60 7.24 -21.47
CA GLY A 54 -7.25 7.61 -22.72
C GLY A 54 -8.71 8.03 -22.57
N ALA A 55 -9.34 7.70 -21.43
CA ALA A 55 -10.73 8.04 -21.15
C ALA A 55 -10.91 9.46 -20.57
N GLU A 56 -9.82 10.15 -20.21
CA GLU A 56 -9.87 11.48 -19.60
C GLU A 56 -10.10 12.57 -20.66
N GLN A 57 -11.21 13.32 -20.53
CA GLN A 57 -11.53 14.45 -21.42
C GLN A 57 -10.47 15.56 -21.32
N SER A 58 -9.98 16.01 -22.48
CA SER A 58 -9.07 17.15 -22.58
C SER A 58 -9.67 18.39 -21.88
N GLY A 59 -8.97 18.93 -20.88
CA GLY A 59 -9.36 20.16 -20.15
C GLY A 59 -9.99 19.96 -18.77
N ALA A 60 -10.34 18.74 -18.36
CA ALA A 60 -10.85 18.48 -17.01
C ALA A 60 -9.73 18.49 -15.95
N ALA A 61 -10.05 18.99 -14.74
CA ALA A 61 -9.15 18.94 -13.61
C ALA A 61 -8.87 17.46 -13.24
N ARG A 62 -7.60 17.07 -13.22
CA ARG A 62 -7.20 15.66 -13.09
C ARG A 62 -6.93 15.31 -11.63
N PRO A 63 -7.67 14.37 -11.00
CA PRO A 63 -7.34 13.92 -9.65
C PRO A 63 -5.94 13.30 -9.63
N ARG A 64 -5.08 13.82 -8.75
CA ARG A 64 -3.72 13.31 -8.51
C ARG A 64 -3.61 12.60 -7.17
N LEU A 65 -4.39 13.03 -6.20
CA LEU A 65 -4.37 12.47 -4.86
C LEU A 65 -5.74 12.58 -4.21
N LEU A 66 -6.23 11.51 -3.62
CA LEU A 66 -7.29 11.57 -2.61
C LEU A 66 -6.65 11.47 -1.23
N VAL A 67 -7.30 12.09 -0.26
CA VAL A 67 -6.87 12.06 1.13
C VAL A 67 -8.05 11.69 2.00
N LEU A 68 -7.85 10.64 2.81
CA LEU A 68 -8.75 10.29 3.91
C LEU A 68 -8.12 10.75 5.22
N THR A 69 -8.79 11.64 5.94
CA THR A 69 -8.32 12.16 7.22
C THR A 69 -9.12 11.53 8.36
N SER A 70 -8.46 10.70 9.17
CA SER A 70 -9.00 10.08 10.39
C SER A 70 -8.51 10.84 11.63
N ASP A 71 -9.41 11.28 12.50
CA ASP A 71 -9.07 12.13 13.66
C ASP A 71 -8.13 11.43 14.65
N LYS A 72 -8.28 10.11 14.80
CA LYS A 72 -7.43 9.23 15.61
C LYS A 72 -6.38 8.48 14.79
N GLY A 73 -6.22 8.78 13.50
CA GLY A 73 -5.24 8.14 12.62
C GLY A 73 -5.62 6.72 12.21
N TRP A 74 -4.61 5.89 11.94
CA TRP A 74 -4.74 4.61 11.25
C TRP A 74 -4.04 3.48 12.02
N PRO A 75 -4.38 2.20 11.78
CA PRO A 75 -3.80 1.08 12.52
C PRO A 75 -2.26 1.08 12.61
N TYR A 76 -1.58 1.54 11.55
CA TYR A 76 -0.12 1.58 11.51
C TYR A 76 0.51 2.63 12.44
N THR A 77 -0.25 3.65 12.86
CA THR A 77 0.21 4.69 13.80
C THR A 77 -0.20 4.39 15.24
N TRP A 78 -1.22 3.56 15.45
CA TRP A 78 -1.80 3.35 16.78
C TRP A 78 -0.82 2.71 17.77
N ASN A 79 -0.82 3.27 18.98
CA ASN A 79 -0.07 2.79 20.14
C ASN A 79 1.45 2.66 19.88
N ARG A 80 2.03 3.41 18.93
CA ARG A 80 3.49 3.56 18.76
C ARG A 80 3.97 4.78 19.55
N LYS A 81 4.83 4.57 20.56
CA LYS A 81 5.38 5.66 21.36
C LYS A 81 6.21 6.60 20.47
N GLY A 82 6.00 7.91 20.59
CA GLY A 82 6.83 8.95 19.95
C GLY A 82 6.57 9.19 18.46
N VAL A 83 5.49 8.66 17.89
CA VAL A 83 5.08 8.92 16.50
C VAL A 83 3.86 9.84 16.54
N GLU A 84 3.98 11.06 16.01
CA GLU A 84 2.79 11.86 15.70
C GLU A 84 1.93 11.05 14.73
N SER A 85 0.71 10.72 15.15
CA SER A 85 -0.18 9.92 14.34
C SER A 85 -0.55 10.71 13.09
N THR A 86 0.06 10.37 11.95
CA THR A 86 -0.36 10.90 10.67
C THR A 86 -1.84 10.55 10.48
N ARG A 87 -2.67 11.61 10.41
CA ARG A 87 -4.12 11.48 10.26
C ARG A 87 -4.54 11.20 8.82
N ASP A 88 -3.68 11.58 7.87
CA ASP A 88 -3.96 11.56 6.45
C ASP A 88 -3.48 10.24 5.81
N CYS A 89 -4.38 9.57 5.10
CA CYS A 89 -4.11 8.44 4.22
C CYS A 89 -4.13 8.92 2.77
N TYR A 90 -2.97 8.88 2.12
CA TYR A 90 -2.76 9.36 0.74
C TYR A 90 -3.07 8.26 -0.27
N VAL A 91 -4.16 8.43 -1.02
CA VAL A 91 -4.64 7.47 -2.02
C VAL A 91 -4.34 8.02 -3.40
N ASN A 92 -3.39 7.42 -4.11
CA ASN A 92 -3.15 7.68 -5.53
C ASN A 92 -3.80 6.58 -6.39
N CYS A 93 -3.62 6.67 -7.70
CA CYS A 93 -4.19 5.71 -8.64
C CYS A 93 -3.73 4.27 -8.41
N GLU A 94 -2.51 4.03 -7.91
CA GLU A 94 -2.02 2.68 -7.62
C GLU A 94 -2.64 2.10 -6.35
N VAL A 95 -2.86 2.93 -5.31
CA VAL A 95 -3.58 2.52 -4.10
C VAL A 95 -5.04 2.21 -4.42
N GLU A 96 -5.71 3.04 -5.21
CA GLU A 96 -7.07 2.80 -5.67
C GLU A 96 -7.16 1.54 -6.54
N ARG A 97 -6.19 1.29 -7.42
CA ARG A 97 -6.12 0.07 -8.23
C ARG A 97 -6.07 -1.20 -7.38
N VAL A 98 -5.31 -1.19 -6.27
CA VAL A 98 -5.29 -2.31 -5.32
C VAL A 98 -6.67 -2.57 -4.75
N TRP A 99 -7.40 -1.51 -4.37
CA TRP A 99 -8.78 -1.65 -3.91
C TRP A 99 -9.69 -2.22 -5.00
N GLN A 100 -9.59 -1.75 -6.26
CA GLN A 100 -10.40 -2.29 -7.36
C GLN A 100 -10.19 -3.81 -7.56
N ILE A 101 -8.97 -4.31 -7.40
CA ILE A 101 -8.68 -5.76 -7.44
C ILE A 101 -9.39 -6.47 -6.28
N VAL A 102 -9.23 -5.99 -5.06
CA VAL A 102 -9.86 -6.59 -3.87
C VAL A 102 -11.40 -6.52 -3.96
N LYS A 103 -11.95 -5.42 -4.47
CA LYS A 103 -13.38 -5.24 -4.71
C LYS A 103 -13.91 -6.24 -5.75
N GLY A 104 -13.14 -6.50 -6.81
CA GLY A 104 -13.42 -7.56 -7.78
C GLY A 104 -13.55 -8.92 -7.08
N ASP A 105 -12.57 -9.27 -6.24
CA ASP A 105 -12.57 -10.52 -5.47
C ASP A 105 -13.79 -10.66 -4.56
N LEU A 106 -14.17 -9.58 -3.86
CA LEU A 106 -15.33 -9.54 -2.98
C LEU A 106 -16.66 -9.66 -3.76
N THR A 107 -16.70 -9.10 -4.97
CA THR A 107 -17.87 -9.14 -5.84
C THR A 107 -18.06 -10.54 -6.41
N GLU A 108 -17.00 -11.18 -6.91
CA GLU A 108 -17.01 -12.58 -7.33
C GLU A 108 -17.45 -13.48 -6.18
N TRP A 109 -16.86 -13.30 -4.98
CA TRP A 109 -17.23 -14.05 -3.78
C TRP A 109 -18.70 -13.90 -3.39
N SER A 110 -19.32 -12.75 -3.66
CA SER A 110 -20.73 -12.51 -3.37
C SER A 110 -21.69 -13.11 -4.39
N SER A 111 -21.21 -13.40 -5.60
CA SER A 111 -22.02 -13.78 -6.75
C SER A 111 -22.19 -15.30 -6.93
N SER A 112 -21.43 -16.10 -6.19
CA SER A 112 -21.49 -17.57 -6.27
C SER A 112 -22.86 -18.06 -5.76
N HIS A 113 -23.75 -18.36 -6.71
CA HIS A 113 -25.07 -18.95 -6.51
C HIS A 113 -24.94 -20.42 -6.07
N GLY A 114 -24.43 -20.68 -4.87
CA GLY A 114 -24.43 -22.00 -4.27
C GLY A 114 -23.38 -22.99 -4.82
N GLU A 115 -22.38 -22.54 -5.59
CA GLU A 115 -21.22 -23.38 -5.87
C GLU A 115 -20.39 -23.58 -4.58
N ALA A 116 -20.29 -24.84 -4.16
CA ALA A 116 -19.67 -25.25 -2.90
C ALA A 116 -18.16 -24.94 -2.80
N ASP A 117 -17.50 -24.54 -3.90
CA ASP A 117 -16.04 -24.46 -3.99
C ASP A 117 -15.46 -23.05 -4.18
N PHE A 118 -16.28 -21.98 -4.27
CA PHE A 118 -15.72 -20.63 -4.46
C PHE A 118 -15.12 -20.09 -3.15
N ARG A 119 -13.79 -20.24 -3.00
CA ARG A 119 -13.02 -19.71 -1.88
C ARG A 119 -12.70 -18.22 -2.11
N PRO A 120 -12.83 -17.34 -1.10
CA PRO A 120 -12.37 -15.96 -1.21
C PRO A 120 -10.93 -15.91 -1.71
N ARG A 121 -10.66 -15.05 -2.69
CA ARG A 121 -9.30 -14.91 -3.23
C ARG A 121 -8.36 -14.37 -2.16
N ARG A 122 -7.11 -14.80 -2.26
CA ARG A 122 -5.99 -14.40 -1.41
C ARG A 122 -5.02 -13.60 -2.26
N ARG A 123 -4.58 -12.46 -1.74
CA ARG A 123 -3.70 -11.54 -2.48
C ARG A 123 -2.43 -11.27 -1.68
N VAL A 124 -1.32 -11.04 -2.38
CA VAL A 124 -0.11 -10.45 -1.78
C VAL A 124 0.15 -9.11 -2.44
N LEU A 125 0.16 -8.04 -1.66
CA LEU A 125 0.56 -6.71 -2.08
C LEU A 125 2.07 -6.53 -1.84
N ILE A 126 2.84 -6.54 -2.92
CA ILE A 126 4.27 -6.24 -2.93
C ILE A 126 4.54 -4.87 -3.57
N GLY A 127 5.75 -4.36 -3.39
CA GLY A 127 6.19 -3.10 -3.97
C GLY A 127 7.41 -2.56 -3.25
N THR A 128 8.03 -1.52 -3.79
CA THR A 128 9.22 -0.89 -3.21
C THR A 128 9.02 -0.58 -1.71
N PRO A 129 9.99 -0.86 -0.84
CA PRO A 129 9.90 -0.47 0.56
C PRO A 129 9.67 1.03 0.74
N GLY A 130 8.82 1.42 1.70
CA GLY A 130 8.59 2.84 2.02
C GLY A 130 7.64 3.60 1.09
N ILE A 131 7.06 2.98 0.06
CA ILE A 131 6.13 3.66 -0.87
C ILE A 131 4.70 3.85 -0.34
N GLY A 132 4.43 3.47 0.90
CA GLY A 132 3.10 3.62 1.50
C GLY A 132 2.17 2.41 1.39
N LYS A 133 2.67 1.18 1.20
CA LYS A 133 1.81 -0.02 1.21
C LYS A 133 0.99 -0.15 2.50
N SER A 134 1.63 -0.09 3.66
CA SER A 134 0.97 -0.11 4.97
C SER A 134 0.19 1.18 5.23
N MET A 135 0.87 2.34 5.10
CA MET A 135 0.32 3.66 5.42
C MET A 135 -0.87 4.08 4.56
N ALA A 136 -0.83 3.77 3.27
CA ALA A 136 -1.86 4.14 2.31
C ALA A 136 -2.73 2.94 1.91
N ALA A 137 -2.18 1.93 1.26
CA ALA A 137 -3.00 0.82 0.75
C ALA A 137 -3.68 0.02 1.86
N GLY A 138 -2.98 -0.34 2.93
CA GLY A 138 -3.55 -1.03 4.09
C GLY A 138 -4.65 -0.20 4.76
N SER A 139 -4.38 1.07 5.05
CA SER A 139 -5.35 2.03 5.60
C SER A 139 -6.59 2.19 4.71
N TYR A 140 -6.38 2.32 3.41
CA TYR A 140 -7.45 2.52 2.45
C TYR A 140 -8.31 1.26 2.26
N LEU A 141 -7.69 0.10 2.19
CA LEU A 141 -8.38 -1.19 2.19
C LEU A 141 -9.23 -1.35 3.45
N LEU A 142 -8.70 -0.99 4.61
CA LEU A 142 -9.48 -1.02 5.85
C LEU A 142 -10.71 -0.11 5.74
N TYR A 143 -10.53 1.15 5.35
CA TYR A 143 -11.64 2.09 5.16
C TYR A 143 -12.72 1.50 4.24
N GLN A 144 -12.32 1.02 3.06
CA GLN A 144 -13.22 0.46 2.07
C GLN A 144 -13.94 -0.82 2.55
N LEU A 145 -13.25 -1.71 3.27
CA LEU A 145 -13.85 -2.93 3.82
C LEU A 145 -14.86 -2.65 4.93
N LEU A 146 -14.65 -1.59 5.73
CA LEU A 146 -15.63 -1.15 6.73
C LEU A 146 -16.91 -0.59 6.07
N HIS A 147 -16.78 0.04 4.90
CA HIS A 147 -17.91 0.51 4.09
C HIS A 147 -18.56 -0.56 3.20
N TYR A 148 -17.95 -1.74 3.08
CA TYR A 148 -18.55 -2.86 2.36
C TYR A 148 -19.83 -3.38 3.06
N ASP A 149 -20.71 -4.08 2.35
CA ASP A 149 -21.96 -4.61 2.90
C ASP A 149 -21.71 -5.50 4.13
N VAL A 150 -22.27 -5.10 5.28
CA VAL A 150 -22.14 -5.79 6.56
C VAL A 150 -22.77 -7.19 6.56
N ARG A 151 -23.78 -7.43 5.73
CA ARG A 151 -24.42 -8.76 5.60
C ARG A 151 -23.49 -9.77 4.93
N LYS A 152 -22.56 -9.28 4.11
CA LYS A 152 -21.57 -10.09 3.39
C LYS A 152 -20.25 -10.19 4.15
N LEU A 153 -19.87 -9.11 4.82
CA LEU A 153 -18.59 -8.99 5.53
C LEU A 153 -18.82 -8.32 6.89
N GLN A 154 -18.79 -9.10 7.97
CA GLN A 154 -19.09 -8.63 9.32
C GLN A 154 -17.82 -8.15 10.06
N MET A 155 -16.67 -8.74 9.73
CA MET A 155 -15.42 -8.53 10.47
C MET A 155 -14.28 -8.11 9.54
N VAL A 156 -13.44 -7.17 9.99
CA VAL A 156 -12.15 -6.88 9.37
C VAL A 156 -11.06 -7.04 10.42
N VAL A 157 -10.03 -7.82 10.13
CA VAL A 157 -8.91 -8.04 11.05
C VAL A 157 -7.65 -7.45 10.43
N TYR A 158 -7.00 -6.54 11.14
CA TYR A 158 -5.74 -5.92 10.75
C TYR A 158 -4.61 -6.43 11.63
N PHE A 159 -3.69 -7.20 11.07
CA PHE A 159 -2.44 -7.60 11.73
C PHE A 159 -1.35 -6.60 11.36
N ILE A 160 -0.61 -6.11 12.35
CA ILE A 160 0.59 -5.32 12.12
C ILE A 160 1.58 -5.50 13.27
N ALA A 161 2.80 -5.91 12.94
CA ALA A 161 3.81 -6.29 13.93
C ALA A 161 3.22 -7.27 14.97
N ASP A 162 3.34 -6.98 16.26
CA ASP A 162 2.86 -7.81 17.36
C ASP A 162 1.37 -7.64 17.69
N ARG A 163 0.64 -6.85 16.90
CA ARG A 163 -0.71 -6.37 17.21
C ARG A 163 -1.75 -6.85 16.22
N THR A 164 -2.95 -7.06 16.75
CA THR A 164 -4.13 -7.38 15.95
C THR A 164 -5.29 -6.50 16.35
N PHE A 165 -5.85 -5.80 15.37
CA PHE A 165 -7.07 -5.01 15.52
C PHE A 165 -8.23 -5.73 14.85
N LEU A 166 -9.23 -6.11 15.63
CA LEU A 166 -10.50 -6.61 15.14
C LEU A 166 -11.49 -5.45 15.06
N PHE A 167 -11.97 -5.18 13.85
CA PHE A 167 -13.09 -4.30 13.59
C PHE A 167 -14.36 -5.13 13.43
N ASP A 168 -15.26 -5.02 14.40
CA ASP A 168 -16.58 -5.63 14.32
C ASP A 168 -17.56 -4.58 13.79
N LYS A 169 -18.03 -4.80 12.55
CA LYS A 169 -18.95 -3.88 11.86
C LYS A 169 -20.38 -3.99 12.38
N THR A 170 -20.73 -5.10 13.04
CA THR A 170 -22.07 -5.30 13.60
C THR A 170 -22.25 -4.50 14.89
N SER A 171 -21.24 -4.51 15.76
CA SER A 171 -21.23 -3.74 17.01
C SER A 171 -20.55 -2.37 16.89
N ARG A 172 -19.93 -2.06 15.74
CA ARG A 172 -19.11 -0.85 15.49
C ARG A 172 -18.01 -0.68 16.53
N THR A 173 -17.29 -1.76 16.85
CA THR A 173 -16.22 -1.73 17.87
C THR A 173 -14.87 -2.12 17.29
N VAL A 174 -13.81 -1.61 17.92
CA VAL A 174 -12.43 -2.07 17.69
C VAL A 174 -11.92 -2.75 18.95
N SER A 175 -11.40 -3.96 18.81
CA SER A 175 -10.71 -4.68 19.88
C SER A 175 -9.27 -4.96 19.46
N THR A 176 -8.33 -4.79 20.40
CA THR A 176 -6.92 -5.15 20.20
C THR A 176 -6.55 -6.40 20.98
N TYR A 177 -5.72 -7.21 20.35
CA TYR A 177 -5.11 -8.43 20.88
C TYR A 177 -3.59 -8.36 20.67
N MET A 178 -2.83 -8.99 21.57
CA MET A 178 -1.36 -9.02 21.55
C MET A 178 -0.91 -10.47 21.40
N GLY A 179 0.08 -10.72 20.54
CA GLY A 179 0.73 -12.03 20.39
C GLY A 179 0.09 -12.96 19.35
N GLU A 180 0.91 -13.53 18.46
CA GLU A 180 0.45 -14.25 17.28
C GLU A 180 -0.38 -15.52 17.53
N SER A 181 0.01 -16.35 18.50
CA SER A 181 -0.59 -17.65 18.75
C SER A 181 -2.04 -17.54 19.24
N SER A 182 -2.31 -16.53 20.07
CA SER A 182 -3.66 -16.15 20.50
C SER A 182 -4.50 -15.55 19.38
N ASN A 183 -3.89 -14.84 18.43
CA ASN A 183 -4.64 -14.15 17.38
C ASN A 183 -5.16 -15.12 16.31
N LYS A 184 -4.37 -16.14 15.95
CA LYS A 184 -4.73 -17.18 14.96
C LYS A 184 -5.93 -18.01 15.43
N SER A 185 -5.87 -18.52 16.67
CA SER A 185 -6.95 -19.31 17.27
C SER A 185 -8.24 -18.50 17.41
N PHE A 186 -8.11 -17.22 17.76
CA PHE A 186 -9.24 -16.30 17.85
C PHE A 186 -9.97 -16.11 16.51
N VAL A 187 -9.25 -15.81 15.41
CA VAL A 187 -9.89 -15.60 14.10
C VAL A 187 -10.55 -16.90 13.58
N ARG A 188 -9.95 -18.06 13.83
CA ARG A 188 -10.61 -19.36 13.54
C ARG A 188 -11.90 -19.53 14.32
N SER A 189 -11.90 -19.24 15.63
CA SER A 189 -13.10 -19.35 16.45
C SER A 189 -14.25 -18.44 15.97
N LEU A 190 -13.95 -17.31 15.34
CA LEU A 190 -14.96 -16.44 14.72
C LEU A 190 -15.53 -17.11 13.46
N SER A 191 -14.64 -17.63 12.60
CA SER A 191 -15.01 -18.35 11.40
C SER A 191 -15.86 -19.60 11.70
N ASP A 192 -15.50 -20.38 12.73
CA ASP A 192 -16.22 -21.60 13.14
C ASP A 192 -17.63 -21.29 13.65
N ARG A 193 -17.83 -20.07 14.17
CA ARG A 193 -19.16 -19.54 14.54
C ARG A 193 -19.94 -18.96 13.36
N GLY A 194 -19.45 -19.14 12.13
CA GLY A 194 -20.09 -18.68 10.91
C GLY A 194 -19.89 -17.20 10.57
N MET A 195 -19.02 -16.48 11.30
CA MET A 195 -18.74 -15.09 11.00
C MET A 195 -17.92 -14.98 9.71
N LYS A 196 -18.31 -14.04 8.84
CA LYS A 196 -17.56 -13.73 7.61
C LYS A 196 -16.64 -12.54 7.84
N GLY A 197 -15.40 -12.66 7.41
CA GLY A 197 -14.42 -11.58 7.57
C GLY A 197 -13.32 -11.53 6.53
N TYR A 198 -12.53 -10.46 6.61
CA TYR A 198 -11.42 -10.18 5.73
C TYR A 198 -10.19 -9.80 6.55
N ILE A 199 -9.03 -10.33 6.18
CA ILE A 199 -7.76 -10.08 6.86
C ILE A 199 -6.89 -9.14 6.03
N ILE A 200 -6.41 -8.06 6.64
CA ILE A 200 -5.26 -7.30 6.18
C ILE A 200 -4.08 -7.71 7.06
N TYR A 201 -3.07 -8.34 6.47
CA TYR A 201 -1.90 -8.79 7.20
C TYR A 201 -0.68 -7.96 6.79
N ASP A 202 -0.22 -7.08 7.66
CA ASP A 202 0.85 -6.12 7.39
C ASP A 202 2.16 -6.62 8.00
N VAL A 203 3.02 -7.15 7.13
CA VAL A 203 4.30 -7.75 7.52
C VAL A 203 5.28 -6.63 7.83
N ALA A 204 5.56 -6.45 9.12
CA ALA A 204 6.41 -5.37 9.61
C ALA A 204 7.91 -5.71 9.50
N GLU A 205 8.27 -6.97 9.69
CA GLU A 205 9.66 -7.43 9.75
C GLU A 205 9.98 -8.46 8.65
N PRO A 206 11.26 -8.63 8.27
CA PRO A 206 11.70 -9.74 7.45
C PRO A 206 11.39 -11.10 8.12
N ASP A 207 11.10 -12.11 7.30
CA ASP A 207 10.91 -13.50 7.70
C ASP A 207 9.68 -13.75 8.61
N ASP A 208 8.77 -12.79 8.66
CA ASP A 208 7.53 -12.80 9.45
C ASP A 208 6.33 -13.26 8.60
N GLU A 209 6.46 -14.46 8.04
CA GLU A 209 5.45 -15.05 7.15
C GLU A 209 4.14 -15.40 7.90
N PRO A 210 2.96 -15.17 7.31
CA PRO A 210 1.72 -15.63 7.89
C PRO A 210 1.67 -17.15 8.08
N SER A 211 0.96 -17.58 9.12
CA SER A 211 0.65 -19.00 9.31
C SER A 211 -0.02 -19.62 8.06
N SER A 212 0.36 -20.86 7.75
CA SER A 212 -0.25 -21.70 6.71
C SER A 212 -1.78 -21.80 6.80
N ASP A 213 -2.32 -21.63 8.00
CA ASP A 213 -3.74 -21.82 8.29
C ASP A 213 -4.54 -20.52 8.17
N LEU A 214 -3.89 -19.41 7.79
CA LEU A 214 -4.54 -18.14 7.48
C LEU A 214 -4.65 -17.92 5.95
N PRO A 215 -5.77 -17.34 5.49
CA PRO A 215 -7.01 -17.09 6.24
C PRO A 215 -7.78 -18.39 6.55
N PRO A 216 -8.62 -18.40 7.61
CA PRO A 216 -9.54 -19.51 7.82
C PRO A 216 -10.52 -19.68 6.64
N ARG A 217 -11.19 -20.82 6.57
CA ARG A 217 -12.13 -21.10 5.48
C ARG A 217 -13.23 -20.04 5.44
N GLY A 218 -13.55 -19.56 4.23
CA GLY A 218 -14.60 -18.55 4.03
C GLY A 218 -14.17 -17.11 4.34
N TRP A 219 -12.90 -16.86 4.66
CA TRP A 219 -12.36 -15.50 4.83
C TRP A 219 -11.42 -15.11 3.68
N GLY A 220 -11.50 -13.85 3.27
CA GLY A 220 -10.54 -13.24 2.33
C GLY A 220 -9.30 -12.72 3.06
N MET A 221 -8.19 -12.56 2.32
CA MET A 221 -6.97 -12.00 2.90
C MET A 221 -6.11 -11.30 1.86
N VAL A 222 -5.57 -10.15 2.27
CA VAL A 222 -4.46 -9.47 1.61
C VAL A 222 -3.25 -9.44 2.54
N LEU A 223 -2.14 -9.96 2.05
CA LEU A 223 -0.84 -9.87 2.71
C LEU A 223 -0.10 -8.64 2.17
N VAL A 224 0.13 -7.64 3.00
CA VAL A 224 0.92 -6.46 2.68
C VAL A 224 2.37 -6.74 3.11
N SER A 225 3.25 -6.93 2.13
CA SER A 225 4.62 -7.37 2.40
C SER A 225 5.66 -6.49 1.72
N PRO A 226 6.82 -6.22 2.35
CA PRO A 226 8.01 -5.82 1.59
C PRO A 226 8.33 -6.89 0.52
N PRO A 227 9.10 -6.57 -0.53
CA PRO A 227 9.32 -7.46 -1.66
C PRO A 227 10.40 -8.52 -1.37
N PHE A 228 10.43 -9.02 -0.13
CA PHE A 228 11.30 -10.11 0.32
C PHE A 228 10.58 -11.44 0.16
N GLU A 229 11.10 -12.35 -0.67
CA GLU A 229 10.42 -13.62 -0.95
C GLU A 229 10.21 -14.46 0.31
N GLY A 230 11.17 -14.42 1.25
CA GLY A 230 11.07 -15.14 2.54
C GLY A 230 9.80 -14.81 3.33
N ASN A 231 9.24 -13.61 3.12
CA ASN A 231 8.05 -13.16 3.85
C ASN A 231 6.73 -13.72 3.29
N TYR A 232 6.70 -14.20 2.04
CA TYR A 232 5.42 -14.49 1.39
C TYR A 232 5.43 -15.61 0.35
N LYS A 233 6.58 -16.02 -0.20
CA LYS A 233 6.64 -16.94 -1.35
C LYS A 233 6.10 -18.32 -1.03
N GLU A 234 6.47 -18.86 0.13
CA GLU A 234 5.98 -20.16 0.56
C GLU A 234 4.48 -20.11 0.90
N TRP A 235 4.00 -18.99 1.43
CA TRP A 235 2.59 -18.73 1.69
C TRP A 235 1.81 -18.61 0.38
N VAL A 236 2.33 -17.92 -0.62
CA VAL A 236 1.75 -17.83 -1.97
C VAL A 236 1.59 -19.24 -2.56
N LYS A 237 2.66 -20.04 -2.54
CA LYS A 237 2.67 -21.39 -3.08
C LYS A 237 1.63 -22.29 -2.40
N ARG A 238 1.53 -22.23 -1.07
CA ARG A 238 0.59 -23.04 -0.28
C ARG A 238 -0.86 -22.56 -0.36
N SER A 239 -1.06 -21.24 -0.40
CA SER A 239 -2.38 -20.62 -0.32
C SER A 239 -3.03 -20.36 -1.68
N GLY A 240 -2.27 -20.49 -2.78
CA GLY A 240 -2.72 -20.11 -4.12
C GLY A 240 -2.95 -18.60 -4.26
N ALA A 241 -2.31 -17.78 -3.41
CA ALA A 241 -2.49 -16.34 -3.45
C ALA A 241 -1.92 -15.75 -4.75
N THR A 242 -2.57 -14.70 -5.24
CA THR A 242 -2.11 -13.97 -6.43
C THR A 242 -1.39 -12.69 -6.03
N GLU A 243 -0.24 -12.45 -6.63
CA GLU A 243 0.55 -11.24 -6.37
C GLU A 243 -0.07 -10.01 -7.04
N ILE A 244 0.04 -8.88 -6.34
CA ILE A 244 -0.24 -7.53 -6.80
C ILE A 244 1.02 -6.74 -6.50
N ALA A 245 1.76 -6.26 -7.50
CA ALA A 245 2.72 -5.19 -7.22
C ALA A 245 2.14 -3.82 -7.44
N MET A 246 2.40 -2.98 -6.45
CA MET A 246 2.11 -1.56 -6.43
C MET A 246 3.33 -0.81 -6.93
N ASN A 247 3.15 -0.01 -7.98
CA ASN A 247 4.21 0.86 -8.45
C ASN A 247 4.46 2.01 -7.46
N CYS A 248 5.66 2.59 -7.52
CA CYS A 248 5.94 3.86 -6.84
C CYS A 248 4.99 4.97 -7.35
N PRO A 249 4.65 5.97 -6.51
CA PRO A 249 3.94 7.16 -6.98
C PRO A 249 4.74 7.89 -8.05
N GLY A 250 4.04 8.53 -9.00
CA GLY A 250 4.67 9.39 -10.00
C GLY A 250 5.07 10.76 -9.44
N GLU A 251 5.83 11.55 -10.20
CA GLU A 251 6.24 12.91 -9.79
C GLU A 251 5.02 13.78 -9.42
N SER A 252 3.97 13.79 -10.26
CA SER A 252 2.75 14.56 -9.99
C SER A 252 2.02 14.09 -8.74
N ASP A 253 2.06 12.78 -8.41
CA ASP A 253 1.46 12.25 -7.19
C ASP A 253 2.22 12.75 -5.96
N VAL A 254 3.56 12.70 -5.99
CA VAL A 254 4.42 13.22 -4.90
C VAL A 254 4.24 14.73 -4.75
N LYS A 255 4.19 15.47 -5.86
CA LYS A 255 3.91 16.91 -5.86
C LYS A 255 2.55 17.21 -5.20
N ALA A 256 1.52 16.43 -5.52
CA ALA A 256 0.20 16.57 -4.89
C ALA A 256 0.25 16.29 -3.37
N MET A 257 1.04 15.30 -2.93
CA MET A 257 1.26 15.06 -1.49
C MET A 257 1.95 16.27 -0.82
N CYS A 258 2.96 16.86 -1.46
CA CYS A 258 3.63 18.07 -0.94
C CYS A 258 2.67 19.25 -0.80
N VAL A 259 1.85 19.50 -1.83
CA VAL A 259 0.82 20.56 -1.84
C VAL A 259 -0.16 20.32 -0.70
N TRP A 260 -0.64 19.09 -0.52
CA TRP A 260 -1.52 18.76 0.60
C TRP A 260 -0.85 18.99 1.96
N MET A 261 0.37 18.50 2.16
CA MET A 261 1.13 18.64 3.41
C MET A 261 1.38 20.10 3.79
N ARG A 262 1.58 20.97 2.80
CA ARG A 262 1.90 22.39 2.97
C ARG A 262 0.73 23.33 2.63
N ARG A 263 -0.50 22.81 2.52
CA ARG A 263 -1.69 23.57 2.07
C ARG A 263 -1.98 24.85 2.86
N HIS A 264 -1.57 24.90 4.13
CA HIS A 264 -1.75 26.06 5.01
C HIS A 264 -0.60 27.07 4.95
N GLN A 265 0.47 26.75 4.22
CA GLN A 265 1.64 27.62 4.07
C GLN A 265 1.52 28.51 2.83
N PRO A 266 2.21 29.66 2.79
CA PRO A 266 2.27 30.51 1.61
C PRO A 266 2.79 29.76 0.37
N VAL A 267 2.32 30.13 -0.83
CA VAL A 267 2.71 29.49 -2.10
C VAL A 267 4.23 29.41 -2.29
N ARG A 268 4.97 30.42 -1.83
CA ARG A 268 6.44 30.43 -1.86
C ARG A 268 7.05 29.29 -1.05
N GLU A 269 6.60 29.08 0.19
CA GLU A 269 7.09 27.99 1.04
C GLU A 269 6.70 26.61 0.50
N GLN A 270 5.51 26.51 -0.13
CA GLN A 270 5.12 25.28 -0.83
C GLN A 270 6.08 24.95 -1.99
N ALA A 271 6.48 25.98 -2.76
CA ALA A 271 7.42 25.83 -3.86
C ALA A 271 8.84 25.48 -3.37
N GLU A 272 9.33 26.13 -2.31
CA GLU A 272 10.61 25.82 -1.68
C GLU A 272 10.63 24.38 -1.14
N TYR A 273 9.56 23.93 -0.47
CA TYR A 273 9.43 22.56 -0.01
C TYR A 273 9.42 21.55 -1.17
N TRP A 274 8.66 21.83 -2.23
CA TRP A 274 8.66 20.97 -3.42
C TRP A 274 10.04 20.88 -4.08
N HIS A 275 10.80 21.97 -4.12
CA HIS A 275 12.15 21.97 -4.68
C HIS A 275 13.08 21.00 -3.93
N VAL A 276 13.03 21.01 -2.59
CA VAL A 276 13.80 20.08 -1.75
C VAL A 276 13.35 18.63 -1.98
N VAL A 277 12.04 18.36 -1.91
CA VAL A 277 11.50 17.01 -2.09
C VAL A 277 11.80 16.47 -3.49
N LYS A 278 11.73 17.31 -4.52
CA LYS A 278 12.07 16.94 -5.89
C LYS A 278 13.54 16.55 -6.01
N GLY A 279 14.46 17.33 -5.42
CA GLY A 279 15.89 16.96 -5.40
C GLY A 279 16.13 15.61 -4.72
N GLN A 280 15.52 15.38 -3.55
CA GLN A 280 15.60 14.09 -2.85
C GLN A 280 15.00 12.96 -3.69
N MET A 281 13.86 13.21 -4.34
CA MET A 281 13.21 12.27 -5.24
C MET A 281 14.05 11.98 -6.49
N ASP A 282 14.78 12.93 -7.05
CA ASP A 282 15.63 12.69 -8.21
C ASP A 282 16.83 11.79 -7.84
N GLU A 283 17.30 11.85 -6.58
CA GLU A 283 18.41 11.04 -6.08
C GLU A 283 17.98 9.61 -5.66
N VAL A 284 17.02 9.49 -4.73
CA VAL A 284 16.60 8.19 -4.15
C VAL A 284 15.32 7.65 -4.79
N GLY A 285 14.65 8.48 -5.59
CA GLY A 285 13.37 8.21 -6.23
C GLY A 285 12.14 8.52 -5.34
N PRO A 286 10.90 8.46 -5.88
CA PRO A 286 9.63 8.69 -5.16
C PRO A 286 9.33 7.65 -4.06
N ILE A 287 10.01 7.74 -2.91
CA ILE A 287 9.76 6.91 -1.73
C ILE A 287 9.27 7.81 -0.57
N PRO A 288 7.95 8.06 -0.45
CA PRO A 288 7.33 8.93 0.56
C PRO A 288 7.86 8.80 1.99
N ARG A 289 8.23 7.59 2.43
CA ARG A 289 8.78 7.37 3.78
C ARG A 289 10.07 8.17 4.05
N TYR A 290 10.87 8.44 3.03
CA TYR A 290 12.20 9.04 3.18
C TYR A 290 12.27 10.46 2.60
N ILE A 291 11.64 10.73 1.46
CA ILE A 291 11.78 12.02 0.74
C ILE A 291 11.00 13.20 1.35
N PHE A 292 10.24 12.99 2.42
CA PHE A 292 9.47 14.07 3.07
C PHE A 292 10.11 14.56 4.37
N ASP A 293 11.17 13.90 4.83
CA ASP A 293 11.82 14.13 6.11
C ASP A 293 13.34 14.03 5.91
N GLU A 294 14.03 15.16 6.05
CA GLU A 294 15.46 15.31 5.80
C GLU A 294 16.31 14.29 6.59
N ARG A 295 15.98 14.06 7.87
CA ARG A 295 16.71 13.09 8.69
C ARG A 295 16.51 11.66 8.20
N LYS A 296 15.28 11.32 7.77
CA LYS A 296 15.00 9.99 7.19
C LYS A 296 15.68 9.83 5.83
N TYR A 297 15.72 10.90 5.03
CA TYR A 297 16.43 10.96 3.76
C TYR A 297 17.93 10.71 3.94
N ASP A 298 18.61 11.48 4.80
CA ASP A 298 20.04 11.35 5.05
C ASP A 298 20.40 9.95 5.55
N ASN A 299 19.58 9.41 6.45
CA ASN A 299 19.76 8.05 6.95
C ASN A 299 19.62 7.00 5.83
N TRP A 300 18.66 7.20 4.91
CA TRP A 300 18.48 6.33 3.75
C TRP A 300 19.72 6.37 2.86
N VAL A 301 20.21 7.55 2.48
CA VAL A 301 21.41 7.73 1.65
C VAL A 301 22.64 7.09 2.31
N GLN A 302 22.86 7.32 3.61
CA GLN A 302 23.96 6.68 4.35
C GLN A 302 23.86 5.15 4.34
N ARG A 303 22.64 4.60 4.48
CA ARG A 303 22.42 3.15 4.41
C ARG A 303 22.64 2.59 3.01
N CYS A 304 22.27 3.32 1.95
CA CYS A 304 22.59 2.93 0.59
C CYS A 304 24.11 2.83 0.39
N HIS A 305 24.87 3.87 0.76
CA HIS A 305 26.34 3.84 0.69
C HIS A 305 26.95 2.69 1.48
N LYS A 306 26.55 2.54 2.74
CA LYS A 306 27.01 1.43 3.57
C LYS A 306 26.71 0.06 2.96
N THR A 307 25.51 -0.11 2.40
CA THR A 307 25.11 -1.38 1.75
C THR A 307 25.96 -1.66 0.52
N VAL A 308 26.32 -0.63 -0.27
CA VAL A 308 27.22 -0.77 -1.41
C VAL A 308 28.64 -1.10 -0.97
N ASP A 309 29.16 -0.42 0.05
CA ASP A 309 30.51 -0.64 0.57
C ASP A 309 30.68 -2.04 1.18
N GLU A 310 29.63 -2.57 1.82
CA GLU A 310 29.60 -3.90 2.43
C GLU A 310 29.18 -5.00 1.43
N ALA A 311 28.82 -4.65 0.19
CA ALA A 311 28.37 -5.62 -0.80
C ALA A 311 29.50 -6.57 -1.20
N THR A 312 29.27 -7.87 -1.06
CA THR A 312 30.20 -8.89 -1.56
C THR A 312 30.21 -8.91 -3.08
N SER A 313 31.26 -9.45 -3.69
CA SER A 313 31.33 -9.64 -5.15
C SER A 313 30.12 -10.42 -5.69
N SER A 314 29.55 -11.34 -4.91
CA SER A 314 28.30 -12.04 -5.29
C SER A 314 27.07 -11.12 -5.32
N VAL A 315 26.93 -10.21 -4.35
CA VAL A 315 25.87 -9.18 -4.36
C VAL A 315 26.08 -8.20 -5.50
N ILE A 316 27.32 -7.83 -5.82
CA ILE A 316 27.67 -6.94 -6.94
C ILE A 316 27.42 -7.62 -8.29
N LEU A 317 27.74 -8.90 -8.44
CA LEU A 317 27.43 -9.68 -9.65
C LEU A 317 25.92 -9.81 -9.85
N GLN A 318 25.20 -10.10 -8.76
CA GLN A 318 23.75 -10.05 -8.75
C GLN A 318 23.23 -8.63 -9.09
N TYR A 319 23.89 -7.59 -8.59
CA TYR A 319 23.56 -6.21 -8.94
C TYR A 319 23.73 -5.98 -10.45
N THR A 320 24.76 -6.51 -11.12
CA THR A 320 24.96 -6.32 -12.59
C THR A 320 23.98 -7.09 -13.48
N GLU A 321 23.32 -8.13 -12.96
CA GLU A 321 22.37 -8.96 -13.71
C GLU A 321 20.91 -8.49 -13.56
N LEU A 322 20.64 -7.48 -12.73
CA LEU A 322 19.31 -6.87 -12.52
C LEU A 322 18.68 -6.45 -13.85
N GLY A 323 17.47 -6.97 -14.11
CA GLY A 323 16.72 -6.73 -15.35
C GLY A 323 16.83 -7.82 -16.42
N ARG A 324 17.62 -8.90 -16.21
CA ARG A 324 17.76 -10.02 -17.16
C ARG A 324 16.94 -11.28 -16.83
N GLY A 325 15.85 -11.15 -16.08
CA GLY A 325 14.91 -12.27 -15.84
C GLY A 325 15.42 -13.43 -14.97
N GLY A 326 16.53 -13.25 -14.24
CA GLY A 326 17.05 -14.27 -13.31
C GLY A 326 16.16 -14.50 -12.09
N SER A 327 16.21 -15.71 -11.53
CA SER A 327 15.63 -16.06 -10.22
C SER A 327 16.53 -15.54 -9.11
N TRP A 328 16.07 -14.54 -8.36
CA TRP A 328 16.86 -13.87 -7.33
C TRP A 328 16.61 -14.46 -5.95
N ASP A 329 17.69 -14.68 -5.20
CA ASP A 329 17.60 -14.70 -3.74
C ASP A 329 17.48 -13.25 -3.28
N ARG A 330 16.25 -12.80 -3.04
CA ARG A 330 15.88 -11.39 -2.80
C ARG A 330 16.35 -10.93 -1.42
N MET A 331 17.66 -10.85 -1.26
CA MET A 331 18.39 -10.52 -0.04
C MET A 331 18.05 -9.12 0.48
N LYS A 332 18.21 -8.95 1.81
CA LYS A 332 18.07 -7.65 2.52
C LYS A 332 18.84 -6.50 1.87
N ALA A 333 19.93 -6.76 1.13
CA ALA A 333 20.71 -5.75 0.42
C ALA A 333 19.87 -4.97 -0.62
N PHE A 334 19.00 -5.64 -1.37
CA PHE A 334 18.21 -4.98 -2.42
C PHE A 334 17.08 -4.11 -1.88
N TYR A 335 16.74 -4.22 -0.59
CA TYR A 335 15.81 -3.32 0.08
C TYR A 335 16.21 -1.85 -0.08
N TRP A 336 17.52 -1.57 -0.02
CA TRP A 336 18.06 -0.21 -0.05
C TRP A 336 18.45 0.24 -1.46
N LEU A 337 18.60 -0.69 -2.41
CA LEU A 337 19.24 -0.43 -3.71
C LEU A 337 18.29 -0.52 -4.90
N ALA A 338 17.10 -1.11 -4.71
CA ALA A 338 16.21 -1.44 -5.82
C ALA A 338 14.75 -1.04 -5.57
N ARG A 339 14.06 -0.79 -6.68
CA ARG A 339 12.65 -0.40 -6.78
C ARG A 339 11.88 -1.46 -7.53
N VAL A 340 10.74 -1.86 -7.00
CA VAL A 340 9.81 -2.75 -7.69
C VAL A 340 9.04 -1.96 -8.75
N VAL A 341 9.06 -2.46 -9.98
CA VAL A 341 8.33 -1.91 -11.13
C VAL A 341 7.51 -3.02 -11.76
N ARG A 342 6.23 -2.74 -12.02
CA ARG A 342 5.35 -3.61 -12.82
C ARG A 342 5.64 -3.46 -14.30
N VAL A 343 5.91 -4.57 -14.95
CA VAL A 343 6.11 -4.68 -16.40
C VAL A 343 5.12 -5.68 -16.97
N ARG A 344 4.75 -5.48 -18.23
CA ARG A 344 3.84 -6.38 -18.95
C ARG A 344 4.64 -7.54 -19.54
N GLY A 345 4.28 -8.76 -19.19
CA GLY A 345 4.81 -9.97 -19.82
C GLY A 345 4.13 -10.27 -21.16
N GLU A 346 4.82 -11.00 -22.03
CA GLU A 346 4.36 -11.33 -23.39
C GLU A 346 3.04 -12.15 -23.40
N ASN A 347 2.81 -12.99 -22.38
CA ASN A 347 1.67 -13.91 -22.29
C ASN A 347 0.54 -13.42 -21.37
N SER A 348 0.26 -12.11 -21.32
CA SER A 348 -0.83 -11.49 -20.52
C SER A 348 -0.72 -11.60 -18.98
N GLY A 349 0.37 -12.19 -18.48
CA GLY A 349 0.79 -12.11 -17.08
C GLY A 349 1.58 -10.83 -16.81
N PHE A 350 1.53 -10.33 -15.58
CA PHE A 350 2.38 -9.23 -15.13
C PHE A 350 3.64 -9.80 -14.51
N GLU A 351 4.77 -9.24 -14.92
CA GLU A 351 6.05 -9.50 -14.29
C GLU A 351 6.43 -8.27 -13.46
N PHE A 352 7.17 -8.48 -12.39
CA PHE A 352 7.68 -7.40 -11.56
C PHE A 352 9.19 -7.45 -11.60
N PHE A 353 9.79 -6.33 -11.97
CA PHE A 353 11.22 -6.17 -12.06
C PHE A 353 11.72 -5.26 -10.95
N PHE A 354 13.00 -5.41 -10.66
CA PHE A 354 13.71 -4.49 -9.81
C PHE A 354 14.50 -3.51 -10.69
N GLN A 355 14.25 -2.21 -10.53
CA GLN A 355 14.98 -1.12 -11.16
C GLN A 355 15.84 -0.42 -10.11
N PHE A 356 17.05 0.00 -10.48
CA PHE A 356 17.95 0.69 -9.57
C PHE A 356 17.42 2.05 -9.10
N THR A 357 17.81 2.43 -7.88
CA THR A 357 17.69 3.81 -7.37
C THR A 357 18.92 4.64 -7.79
N GLY A 358 18.75 5.93 -8.08
CA GLY A 358 19.80 6.82 -8.60
C GLY A 358 21.05 6.95 -7.71
N VAL A 359 20.88 6.80 -6.39
CA VAL A 359 21.95 6.82 -5.36
C VAL A 359 23.14 5.91 -5.67
N CYS A 360 22.92 4.81 -6.40
CA CYS A 360 23.92 3.77 -6.67
C CYS A 360 24.24 3.62 -8.17
N SER A 361 23.82 4.58 -9.00
CA SER A 361 24.32 4.64 -10.36
C SER A 361 25.81 5.02 -10.28
N PRO A 362 26.74 4.22 -10.81
CA PRO A 362 28.13 4.67 -10.92
C PRO A 362 28.09 6.00 -11.69
N ARG A 363 28.63 7.06 -11.09
CA ARG A 363 28.88 8.30 -11.83
C ARG A 363 29.71 7.90 -13.04
N LYS A 364 29.18 8.15 -14.24
CA LYS A 364 29.91 7.94 -15.49
C LYS A 364 31.18 8.78 -15.51
#